data_AF-A0A645AA05-F1
#
_entry.id   AF-A0A645AA05-F1
#
_cell.length_a   1.000
_cell.length_b   1.000
_cell.length_c   1.000
_cell.angle_alpha   90.00
_cell.angle_beta   90.00
_cell.angle_gamma   90.00
#
_symmetry.space_group_name_H-M   'P 1'
#
loop_
_entity.id
_entity.type
_entity.pdbx_description
1 polymer ?
#
loop_
_entity_poly.entity_id
_entity_poly.type
_entity_poly.pdbx_seq_one_letter_code
_entity_poly.pdbx_strand_id
1 'polypeptide(L)'
;MTDNSVKAVKVTFASGRVDYIVYSTDTKSTYRIDGLFDFCGFFAVYSLKDQKVSLYLNNASVTGTTESEKSCEGQYTGTVTGFAKELSESNFINVKFDGNVDASKLAGRFIYIGNDGTRNASYKIISAEKTEGDGEYSLNIGDITLIRSYKVLTDVTKGYTYDISEGRAFYIPLSCLSGDQETMLEGIKSSLSGITLSNEIRADAKPGDTVGSCFIVNSDIKNLYEQPEYIVSLDKTFGNGDMFDLNGTDLLLSDKYITGQNSYPVRLLVSYDGITQKFDITIRTLSKSQSGKQLYPSLKLSELAVNAEFPPEKQKEPSDINFIAVGAAVAASAAILGATAAILSKKRKKKEN
;
A
#
# COMPACT_ATOMS: atom_id res chain seq x y z
N MET A 1 -12.27 33.96 -7.31
CA MET A 1 -11.99 32.66 -7.96
C MET A 1 -13.24 31.82 -7.80
N THR A 2 -14.08 31.75 -8.83
CA THR A 2 -15.39 31.08 -8.82
C THR A 2 -15.44 30.14 -10.01
N ASP A 3 -14.69 29.05 -9.93
CA ASP A 3 -14.97 27.89 -10.76
C ASP A 3 -15.31 26.74 -9.80
N ASN A 4 -16.58 26.69 -9.37
CA ASN A 4 -17.15 25.53 -8.68
C ASN A 4 -17.27 24.38 -9.70
N SER A 5 -16.12 23.89 -10.16
CA SER A 5 -16.07 22.85 -11.18
C SER A 5 -15.92 21.50 -10.51
N VAL A 6 -16.88 20.62 -10.80
CA VAL A 6 -16.65 19.18 -10.68
C VAL A 6 -15.52 18.81 -11.65
N LYS A 7 -14.57 18.02 -11.18
CA LYS A 7 -13.53 17.40 -12.01
C LYS A 7 -13.70 15.89 -11.95
N ALA A 8 -13.64 15.25 -13.11
CA ALA A 8 -13.68 13.79 -13.21
C ALA A 8 -12.55 13.34 -14.14
N VAL A 9 -11.82 12.30 -13.73
CA VAL A 9 -10.76 11.67 -14.52
C VAL A 9 -11.11 10.21 -14.71
N LYS A 10 -11.07 9.75 -15.96
CA LYS A 10 -11.20 8.34 -16.34
C LYS A 10 -9.81 7.76 -16.53
N VAL A 11 -9.50 6.70 -15.80
CA VAL A 11 -8.22 5.97 -15.89
C VAL A 11 -8.53 4.55 -16.34
N THR A 12 -7.95 4.12 -17.46
CA THR A 12 -8.10 2.76 -17.97
C THR A 12 -6.79 2.01 -17.79
N PHE A 13 -6.85 0.91 -17.06
CA PHE A 13 -5.71 0.04 -16.78
C PHE A 13 -5.60 -1.06 -17.82
N ALA A 14 -4.38 -1.58 -18.04
CA ALA A 14 -4.13 -2.72 -18.93
C ALA A 14 -4.88 -4.00 -18.48
N SER A 15 -5.22 -4.10 -17.19
CA SER A 15 -6.03 -5.18 -16.62
C SER A 15 -7.52 -5.16 -17.05
N GLY A 16 -7.94 -4.13 -17.79
CA GLY A 16 -9.34 -3.91 -18.16
C GLY A 16 -10.15 -3.17 -17.09
N ARG A 17 -9.58 -2.90 -15.90
CA ARG A 17 -10.20 -2.04 -14.89
C ARG A 17 -10.28 -0.60 -15.38
N VAL A 18 -11.38 0.08 -15.09
CA VAL A 18 -11.58 1.50 -15.35
C VAL A 18 -11.96 2.20 -14.04
N ASP A 19 -11.19 3.22 -13.68
CA ASP A 19 -11.46 4.06 -12.51
C ASP A 19 -11.97 5.44 -12.96
N TYR A 20 -13.06 5.89 -12.35
CA TYR A 20 -13.54 7.27 -12.43
C TYR A 20 -13.27 7.95 -11.10
N ILE A 21 -12.34 8.89 -11.09
CA ILE A 21 -11.96 9.67 -9.91
C ILE A 21 -12.65 11.01 -10.03
N VAL A 22 -13.54 11.31 -9.08
CA VAL A 22 -14.40 12.49 -9.11
C VAL A 22 -14.15 13.34 -7.88
N TYR A 23 -14.06 14.65 -8.10
CA TYR A 23 -13.87 15.66 -7.07
C TYR A 23 -14.81 16.84 -7.33
N SER A 24 -15.40 17.41 -6.28
CA SER A 24 -16.17 18.65 -6.36
C SER A 24 -16.01 19.49 -5.09
N THR A 25 -15.94 20.81 -5.25
CA THR A 25 -16.05 21.78 -4.16
C THR A 25 -17.50 22.12 -3.81
N ASP A 26 -18.44 21.87 -4.73
CA ASP A 26 -19.87 21.92 -4.46
C ASP A 26 -20.34 20.53 -4.06
N THR A 27 -20.54 20.34 -2.76
CA THR A 27 -20.94 19.06 -2.16
C THR A 27 -22.45 18.84 -2.14
N LYS A 28 -23.25 19.74 -2.75
CA LYS A 28 -24.72 19.68 -2.75
C LYS A 28 -25.31 19.38 -4.12
N SER A 29 -24.64 19.79 -5.19
CA SER A 29 -25.08 19.49 -6.55
C SER A 29 -24.79 18.04 -6.93
N THR A 30 -25.71 17.45 -7.68
CA THR A 30 -25.57 16.11 -8.25
C THR A 30 -25.08 16.20 -9.70
N TYR A 31 -24.10 15.38 -10.05
CA TYR A 31 -23.45 15.34 -11.35
C TYR A 31 -23.54 13.95 -11.97
N ARG A 32 -23.96 13.85 -13.24
CA ARG A 32 -23.93 12.60 -14.01
C ARG A 32 -22.53 12.39 -14.58
N ILE A 33 -21.86 11.31 -14.18
CA ILE A 33 -20.48 11.02 -14.57
C ILE A 33 -20.44 9.97 -15.68
N ASP A 34 -19.89 10.34 -16.84
CA ASP A 34 -19.75 9.52 -18.06
C ASP A 34 -21.04 8.81 -18.52
N GLY A 35 -22.21 9.35 -18.13
CA GLY A 35 -23.49 8.70 -18.38
C GLY A 35 -23.69 7.38 -17.63
N LEU A 36 -22.88 7.08 -16.60
CA LEU A 36 -22.88 5.82 -15.86
C LEU A 36 -23.52 5.93 -14.47
N PHE A 37 -23.09 6.88 -13.64
CA PHE A 37 -23.57 7.05 -12.26
C PHE A 37 -23.76 8.52 -11.91
N ASP A 38 -24.52 8.76 -10.85
CA ASP A 38 -24.76 10.10 -10.31
C ASP A 38 -23.91 10.28 -9.05
N PHE A 39 -23.19 11.40 -8.97
CA PHE A 39 -22.28 11.74 -7.88
C PHE A 39 -22.72 13.04 -7.21
N CYS A 40 -22.76 13.05 -5.87
CA CYS A 40 -22.96 14.25 -5.08
C CYS A 40 -21.99 14.24 -3.88
N GLY A 41 -21.25 15.33 -3.65
CA GLY A 41 -20.34 15.45 -2.52
C GLY A 41 -18.91 15.83 -2.91
N PHE A 42 -17.96 15.47 -2.06
CA PHE A 42 -16.58 15.95 -2.15
C PHE A 42 -15.67 15.09 -3.02
N PHE A 43 -15.62 13.78 -2.77
CA PHE A 43 -14.69 12.89 -3.48
C PHE A 43 -15.22 11.46 -3.61
N ALA A 44 -15.04 10.88 -4.80
CA ALA A 44 -15.36 9.50 -5.08
C ALA A 44 -14.33 8.85 -6.02
N VAL A 45 -14.13 7.54 -5.84
CA VAL A 45 -13.52 6.65 -6.83
C VAL A 45 -14.55 5.57 -7.15
N TYR A 46 -14.92 5.49 -8.42
CA TYR A 46 -15.77 4.45 -8.98
C TYR A 46 -14.91 3.55 -9.85
N SER A 47 -14.68 2.32 -9.43
CA SER A 47 -13.89 1.32 -10.17
C SER A 47 -14.83 0.31 -10.81
N LEU A 48 -14.63 0.05 -12.10
CA LEU A 48 -15.38 -0.92 -12.90
C LEU A 48 -14.43 -1.95 -13.48
N LYS A 49 -14.70 -3.23 -13.25
CA LYS A 49 -14.01 -4.34 -13.93
C LYS A 49 -14.96 -5.51 -14.11
N ASP A 50 -15.03 -6.07 -15.31
CA ASP A 50 -15.89 -7.23 -15.61
C ASP A 50 -17.33 -7.04 -15.12
N GLN A 51 -17.87 -5.81 -15.30
CA GLN A 51 -19.19 -5.36 -14.83
C GLN A 51 -19.38 -5.23 -13.30
N LYS A 52 -18.36 -5.57 -12.50
CA LYS A 52 -18.36 -5.37 -11.04
C LYS A 52 -17.94 -3.97 -10.68
N VAL A 53 -18.64 -3.39 -9.72
CA VAL A 53 -18.42 -2.03 -9.23
C VAL A 53 -17.81 -2.06 -7.83
N SER A 54 -16.80 -1.22 -7.64
CA SER A 54 -16.25 -0.90 -6.32
C SER A 54 -16.25 0.61 -6.13
N LEU A 55 -16.60 1.06 -4.92
CA LEU A 55 -16.74 2.47 -4.58
C LEU A 55 -15.89 2.83 -3.37
N TYR A 56 -15.09 3.87 -3.51
CA TYR A 56 -14.56 4.61 -2.37
C TYR A 56 -15.19 6.00 -2.36
N LEU A 57 -15.81 6.38 -1.25
CA LEU A 57 -16.45 7.67 -1.07
C LEU A 57 -15.82 8.39 0.11
N ASN A 58 -15.64 9.71 -0.01
CA ASN A 58 -15.28 10.59 1.09
C ASN A 58 -16.17 11.83 1.03
N ASN A 59 -17.00 12.03 2.06
CA ASN A 59 -18.00 13.09 2.10
C ASN A 59 -18.86 13.16 0.83
N ALA A 60 -19.30 11.99 0.35
CA ALA A 60 -20.00 11.86 -0.92
C ALA A 60 -20.98 10.70 -0.94
N SER A 61 -21.90 10.76 -1.90
CA SER A 61 -22.85 9.72 -2.25
C SER A 61 -22.80 9.45 -3.76
N VAL A 62 -23.09 8.20 -4.11
CA VAL A 62 -23.23 7.75 -5.50
C VAL A 62 -24.53 6.98 -5.66
N THR A 63 -25.28 7.27 -6.72
CA THR A 63 -26.54 6.59 -7.07
C THR A 63 -26.59 6.22 -8.55
N GLY A 64 -27.62 5.48 -8.98
CA GLY A 64 -27.84 5.14 -10.38
C GLY A 64 -26.86 4.09 -10.93
N THR A 65 -26.41 3.16 -10.08
CA THR A 65 -25.50 2.06 -10.43
C THR A 65 -26.26 0.72 -10.42
N THR A 66 -25.89 -0.23 -11.28
CA THR A 66 -26.63 -1.49 -11.46
C THR A 66 -26.35 -2.56 -10.39
N GLU A 67 -25.30 -2.44 -9.56
CA GLU A 67 -24.91 -3.52 -8.62
C GLU A 67 -24.47 -3.07 -7.20
N SER A 68 -24.74 -1.85 -6.74
CA SER A 68 -24.49 -1.53 -5.32
C SER A 68 -25.41 -0.45 -4.76
N GLU A 69 -26.64 -0.81 -4.45
CA GLU A 69 -27.56 -0.03 -3.60
C GLU A 69 -27.20 -0.13 -2.10
N LYS A 70 -25.91 -0.23 -1.77
CA LYS A 70 -25.49 0.11 -0.40
C LYS A 70 -25.20 1.59 -0.39
N SER A 71 -26.25 2.38 -0.12
CA SER A 71 -26.12 3.79 0.19
C SER A 71 -25.16 3.92 1.37
N CYS A 72 -23.94 4.33 1.09
CA CYS A 72 -23.06 4.80 2.14
C CYS A 72 -23.43 6.24 2.44
N GLU A 73 -23.82 6.50 3.69
CA GLU A 73 -24.02 7.87 4.15
C GLU A 73 -22.68 8.61 4.02
N GLY A 74 -22.69 9.68 3.21
CA GLY A 74 -21.49 10.47 2.96
C GLY A 74 -21.07 11.30 4.17
N GLN A 75 -22.02 11.64 5.03
CA GLN A 75 -21.80 12.46 6.22
C GLN A 75 -22.89 12.21 7.26
N TYR A 76 -22.57 12.46 8.52
CA TYR A 76 -23.57 12.72 9.54
C TYR A 76 -23.80 14.22 9.67
N THR A 77 -25.05 14.64 9.80
CA THR A 77 -25.45 16.03 10.01
C THR A 77 -26.24 16.19 11.31
N GLY A 78 -26.33 17.42 11.78
CA GLY A 78 -27.15 17.75 12.93
C GLY A 78 -26.92 19.16 13.43
N THR A 79 -27.31 19.39 14.69
CA THR A 79 -27.19 20.67 15.37
C THR A 79 -26.42 20.55 16.69
N VAL A 80 -25.61 21.57 17.01
CA VAL A 80 -24.98 21.72 18.32
C VAL A 80 -26.04 22.05 19.37
N THR A 81 -26.10 21.30 20.47
CA THR A 81 -27.06 21.50 21.57
C THR A 81 -26.39 22.07 22.83
N GLY A 82 -25.07 21.98 22.95
CA GLY A 82 -24.31 22.50 24.08
C GLY A 82 -22.82 22.23 23.90
N PHE A 83 -21.98 22.83 24.74
CA PHE A 83 -20.53 22.60 24.70
C PHE A 83 -19.83 23.12 25.97
N ALA A 84 -18.57 22.74 26.15
CA ALA A 84 -17.73 23.22 27.25
C ALA A 84 -17.48 24.74 27.16
N LYS A 85 -17.94 25.50 28.16
CA LYS A 85 -17.85 26.97 28.20
C LYS A 85 -16.68 27.52 29.01
N GLU A 86 -16.02 26.66 29.79
CA GLU A 86 -14.91 26.99 30.67
C GLU A 86 -13.60 26.37 30.18
N LEU A 87 -12.46 26.88 30.65
CA LEU A 87 -11.16 26.26 30.41
C LEU A 87 -11.10 24.90 31.11
N SER A 88 -10.83 23.84 30.36
CA SER A 88 -10.77 22.47 30.83
C SER A 88 -9.74 21.68 30.03
N GLU A 89 -9.13 20.67 30.65
CA GLU A 89 -8.29 19.67 29.96
C GLU A 89 -9.14 18.62 29.23
N SER A 90 -10.45 18.59 29.50
CA SER A 90 -11.42 17.71 28.84
C SER A 90 -12.64 18.53 28.42
N ASN A 91 -12.75 18.78 27.12
CA ASN A 91 -13.79 19.58 26.49
C ASN A 91 -14.69 18.67 25.66
N PHE A 92 -15.95 19.10 25.52
CA PHE A 92 -16.96 18.36 24.79
C PHE A 92 -17.85 19.29 23.97
N ILE A 93 -18.49 18.69 22.95
CA ILE A 93 -19.55 19.29 22.15
C ILE A 93 -20.75 18.35 22.22
N ASN A 94 -21.86 18.82 22.78
CA ASN A 94 -23.12 18.13 22.74
C ASN A 94 -23.81 18.41 21.41
N VAL A 95 -24.32 17.37 20.78
CA VAL A 95 -24.96 17.43 19.47
C VAL A 95 -26.23 16.62 19.45
N LYS A 96 -27.13 16.99 18.54
CA LYS A 96 -28.26 16.19 18.11
C LYS A 96 -28.11 15.89 16.62
N PHE A 97 -28.08 14.62 16.27
CA PHE A 97 -28.01 14.18 14.87
C PHE A 97 -29.39 14.16 14.20
N ASP A 98 -29.42 14.40 12.90
CA ASP A 98 -30.66 14.35 12.09
C ASP A 98 -31.12 12.92 11.78
N GLY A 99 -30.27 11.92 12.01
CA GLY A 99 -30.52 10.51 11.70
C GLY A 99 -29.80 9.55 12.65
N ASN A 100 -29.90 8.26 12.34
CA ASN A 100 -29.25 7.22 13.13
C ASN A 100 -27.73 7.26 12.95
N VAL A 101 -26.99 7.20 14.06
CA VAL A 101 -25.54 7.28 14.05
C VAL A 101 -24.91 6.07 14.70
N ASP A 102 -23.90 5.53 14.04
CA ASP A 102 -23.00 4.53 14.60
C ASP A 102 -21.84 5.25 15.32
N ALA A 103 -22.00 5.44 16.63
CA ALA A 103 -21.03 6.15 17.47
C ALA A 103 -19.61 5.53 17.42
N SER A 104 -19.51 4.22 17.16
CA SER A 104 -18.23 3.53 17.05
C SER A 104 -17.37 4.04 15.88
N LYS A 105 -18.00 4.68 14.89
CA LYS A 105 -17.32 5.24 13.72
C LYS A 105 -16.91 6.70 13.89
N LEU A 106 -17.24 7.35 15.00
CA LEU A 106 -16.98 8.79 15.20
C LEU A 106 -15.58 9.08 15.71
N ALA A 107 -14.99 8.18 16.51
CA ALA A 107 -13.65 8.37 17.06
C ALA A 107 -12.61 8.56 15.94
N GLY A 108 -11.74 9.56 16.09
CA GLY A 108 -10.72 9.94 15.12
C GLY A 108 -11.21 10.82 13.97
N ARG A 109 -12.53 10.98 13.78
CA ARG A 109 -13.11 11.89 12.77
C ARG A 109 -13.10 13.33 13.25
N PHE A 110 -13.40 14.25 12.34
CA PHE A 110 -13.56 15.67 12.64
C PHE A 110 -15.02 16.08 12.49
N ILE A 111 -15.50 16.89 13.44
CA ILE A 111 -16.74 17.64 13.33
C ILE A 111 -16.45 19.03 12.80
N TYR A 112 -17.21 19.45 11.79
CA TYR A 112 -17.15 20.78 11.18
C TYR A 112 -18.43 21.53 11.51
N ILE A 113 -18.31 22.64 12.21
CA ILE A 113 -19.46 23.41 12.71
C ILE A 113 -19.51 24.74 11.96
N GLY A 114 -20.70 25.12 11.48
CA GLY A 114 -20.85 26.43 10.87
C GLY A 114 -20.58 27.53 11.89
N ASN A 115 -19.78 28.54 11.54
CA ASN A 115 -19.53 29.72 12.38
C ASN A 115 -19.45 31.01 11.55
N ASP A 116 -18.90 32.07 12.12
CA ASP A 116 -18.76 33.39 11.49
C ASP A 116 -17.59 33.51 10.51
N GLY A 117 -16.82 32.44 10.28
CA GLY A 117 -15.69 32.40 9.36
C GLY A 117 -14.41 33.05 9.88
N THR A 118 -14.40 33.59 11.11
CA THR A 118 -13.21 34.22 11.71
C THR A 118 -12.11 33.18 11.99
N ARG A 119 -12.50 31.96 12.38
CA ARG A 119 -11.62 30.79 12.57
C ARG A 119 -12.32 29.54 12.09
N ASN A 120 -11.57 28.48 11.85
CA ASN A 120 -12.15 27.18 11.50
C ASN A 120 -12.70 26.48 12.76
N ALA A 121 -14.01 26.28 12.82
CA ALA A 121 -14.64 25.46 13.86
C ALA A 121 -14.62 23.98 13.48
N SER A 122 -13.41 23.39 13.52
CA SER A 122 -13.14 21.99 13.19
C SER A 122 -12.44 21.31 14.35
N TYR A 123 -13.03 20.24 14.88
CA TYR A 123 -12.54 19.57 16.09
C TYR A 123 -12.45 18.06 15.89
N LYS A 124 -11.35 17.45 16.33
CA LYS A 124 -11.20 16.00 16.31
C LYS A 124 -12.03 15.39 17.43
N ILE A 125 -12.83 14.39 17.09
CA ILE A 125 -13.61 13.60 18.02
C ILE A 125 -12.70 12.51 18.59
N ILE A 126 -12.48 12.52 19.89
CA ILE A 126 -11.73 11.48 20.62
C ILE A 126 -12.66 10.31 20.92
N SER A 127 -13.85 10.60 21.44
CA SER A 127 -14.90 9.62 21.71
C SER A 127 -16.28 10.26 21.56
N ALA A 128 -17.31 9.43 21.42
CA ALA A 128 -18.70 9.86 21.35
C ALA A 128 -19.54 8.96 22.25
N GLU A 129 -20.33 9.58 23.12
CA GLU A 129 -21.18 8.88 24.08
C GLU A 129 -22.63 9.31 23.90
N LYS A 130 -23.56 8.36 23.88
CA LYS A 130 -24.99 8.65 23.78
C LYS A 130 -25.46 9.26 25.11
N THR A 131 -26.25 10.33 25.04
CA THR A 131 -26.89 10.94 26.22
C THR A 131 -28.33 10.44 26.37
N GLU A 132 -29.07 10.96 27.35
CA GLU A 132 -30.44 10.51 27.64
C GLU A 132 -31.45 10.84 26.52
N GLY A 133 -31.16 11.82 25.67
CA GLY A 133 -32.02 12.23 24.56
C GLY A 133 -31.87 11.37 23.29
N ASP A 134 -32.96 11.21 22.55
CA ASP A 134 -32.91 10.49 21.27
C ASP A 134 -32.10 11.27 20.22
N GLY A 135 -31.17 10.58 19.57
CA GLY A 135 -30.20 11.18 18.66
C GLY A 135 -29.18 12.13 19.30
N GLU A 136 -29.13 12.22 20.64
CA GLU A 136 -28.22 13.12 21.36
C GLU A 136 -26.94 12.42 21.80
N TYR A 137 -25.82 13.11 21.59
CA TYR A 137 -24.48 12.62 21.90
C TYR A 137 -23.61 13.72 22.47
N SER A 138 -22.71 13.33 23.39
CA SER A 138 -21.58 14.15 23.82
C SER A 138 -20.33 13.69 23.06
N LEU A 139 -19.72 14.60 22.32
CA LEU A 139 -18.49 14.38 21.58
C LEU A 139 -17.31 14.93 22.38
N ASN A 140 -16.43 14.06 22.85
CA ASN A 140 -15.20 14.46 23.53
C ASN A 140 -14.19 14.97 22.49
N ILE A 141 -13.62 16.15 22.72
CA ILE A 141 -12.60 16.77 21.84
C ILE A 141 -11.25 17.00 22.55
N GLY A 142 -11.10 16.46 23.77
CA GLY A 142 -9.87 16.50 24.55
C GLY A 142 -9.58 17.89 25.12
N ASP A 143 -8.31 18.27 25.09
CA ASP A 143 -7.79 19.53 25.64
C ASP A 143 -7.99 20.74 24.70
N ILE A 144 -8.64 20.54 23.55
CA ILE A 144 -8.92 21.62 22.60
C ILE A 144 -10.04 22.52 23.13
N THR A 145 -9.71 23.79 23.36
CA THR A 145 -10.68 24.79 23.80
C THR A 145 -11.56 25.28 22.65
N LEU A 146 -12.81 25.58 22.97
CA LEU A 146 -13.79 26.23 22.10
C LEU A 146 -13.81 27.76 22.30
N ILE A 147 -13.03 28.25 23.28
CA ILE A 147 -12.88 29.66 23.60
C ILE A 147 -11.96 30.32 22.57
N ARG A 148 -12.49 31.31 21.87
CA ARG A 148 -11.75 32.13 20.91
C ARG A 148 -10.92 33.21 21.60
N SER A 149 -11.54 33.91 22.55
CA SER A 149 -10.96 35.04 23.28
C SER A 149 -11.76 35.36 24.53
N TYR A 150 -11.23 36.22 25.39
CA TYR A 150 -12.08 36.95 26.35
C TYR A 150 -13.06 37.85 25.60
N LYS A 151 -14.24 38.07 26.19
CA LYS A 151 -15.23 39.02 25.69
C LYS A 151 -14.75 40.46 25.85
N VAL A 152 -14.01 40.75 26.92
CA VAL A 152 -13.34 42.03 27.18
C VAL A 152 -11.90 41.72 27.59
N LEU A 153 -10.91 42.21 26.82
CA LEU A 153 -9.50 41.85 27.02
C LEU A 153 -8.92 42.27 28.37
N THR A 154 -9.52 43.27 29.02
CA THR A 154 -9.08 43.80 30.31
C THR A 154 -9.92 43.33 31.51
N ASP A 155 -10.97 42.54 31.28
CA ASP A 155 -11.87 42.07 32.34
C ASP A 155 -12.33 40.64 32.07
N VAL A 156 -11.61 39.69 32.70
CA VAL A 156 -11.87 38.26 32.58
C VAL A 156 -13.22 37.83 33.16
N THR A 157 -13.85 38.65 34.02
CA THR A 157 -15.16 38.34 34.62
C THR A 157 -16.31 38.45 33.63
N LYS A 158 -16.08 39.07 32.47
CA LYS A 158 -17.07 39.20 31.39
C LYS A 158 -17.20 37.94 30.53
N GLY A 159 -16.43 36.89 30.83
CA GLY A 159 -16.47 35.60 30.16
C GLY A 159 -15.81 35.61 28.78
N TYR A 160 -16.21 34.66 27.95
CA TYR A 160 -15.52 34.32 26.72
C TYR A 160 -16.37 34.57 25.46
N THR A 161 -15.67 34.72 24.34
CA THR A 161 -16.21 34.55 22.99
C THR A 161 -15.81 33.15 22.51
N TYR A 162 -16.71 32.45 21.81
CA TYR A 162 -16.50 31.07 21.39
C TYR A 162 -16.43 30.93 19.87
N ASP A 163 -15.79 29.88 19.39
CA ASP A 163 -15.72 29.55 17.97
C ASP A 163 -17.01 28.89 17.44
N ILE A 164 -17.87 28.42 18.34
CA ILE A 164 -19.15 27.78 18.05
C ILE A 164 -20.27 28.37 18.91
N SER A 165 -21.52 28.11 18.51
CA SER A 165 -22.70 28.43 19.32
C SER A 165 -23.72 27.31 19.24
N GLU A 166 -24.58 27.23 20.25
CA GLU A 166 -25.76 26.36 20.25
C GLU A 166 -26.66 26.69 19.05
N GLY A 167 -27.35 25.68 18.51
CA GLY A 167 -28.21 25.78 17.34
C GLY A 167 -27.49 25.82 15.98
N ARG A 168 -26.15 25.83 15.94
CA ARG A 168 -25.40 25.79 14.68
C ARG A 168 -25.43 24.40 14.08
N ALA A 169 -25.61 24.36 12.76
CA ALA A 169 -25.50 23.13 11.99
C ALA A 169 -24.05 22.65 11.94
N PHE A 170 -23.88 21.33 11.94
CA PHE A 170 -22.59 20.68 11.74
C PHE A 170 -22.67 19.57 10.70
N TYR A 171 -21.52 19.14 10.20
CA TYR A 171 -21.37 17.89 9.50
C TYR A 171 -20.11 17.14 9.94
N ILE A 172 -20.16 15.81 9.89
CA ILE A 172 -19.03 14.90 10.12
C ILE A 172 -18.84 14.09 8.83
N PRO A 173 -17.78 14.35 8.06
CA PRO A 173 -17.43 13.58 6.87
C PRO A 173 -17.28 12.09 7.18
N LEU A 174 -17.99 11.28 6.43
CA LEU A 174 -17.82 9.84 6.42
C LEU A 174 -17.00 9.40 5.22
N SER A 175 -16.42 8.23 5.38
CA SER A 175 -15.71 7.54 4.32
C SER A 175 -16.24 6.12 4.24
N CYS A 176 -16.53 5.67 3.03
CA CYS A 176 -17.04 4.34 2.80
C CYS A 176 -16.24 3.66 1.69
N LEU A 177 -16.03 2.36 1.88
CA LEU A 177 -15.58 1.44 0.85
C LEU A 177 -16.69 0.40 0.66
N SER A 178 -17.15 0.22 -0.58
CA SER A 178 -18.20 -0.73 -0.95
C SER A 178 -17.82 -1.47 -2.23
N GLY A 179 -18.43 -2.63 -2.46
CA GLY A 179 -18.14 -3.49 -3.60
C GLY A 179 -16.90 -4.38 -3.40
N ASP A 180 -16.30 -4.82 -4.50
CA ASP A 180 -15.16 -5.73 -4.52
C ASP A 180 -13.85 -4.99 -4.20
N GLN A 181 -13.38 -5.12 -2.97
CA GLN A 181 -12.19 -4.44 -2.50
C GLN A 181 -10.91 -4.93 -3.21
N GLU A 182 -10.87 -6.17 -3.69
CA GLU A 182 -9.73 -6.69 -4.45
C GLU A 182 -9.60 -5.95 -5.79
N THR A 183 -10.73 -5.70 -6.46
CA THR A 183 -10.76 -4.92 -7.71
C THR A 183 -10.22 -3.49 -7.51
N MET A 184 -10.46 -2.85 -6.36
CA MET A 184 -9.90 -1.51 -6.05
C MET A 184 -8.38 -1.54 -5.85
N LEU A 185 -7.83 -2.65 -5.37
CA LEU A 185 -6.39 -2.80 -5.11
C LEU A 185 -5.64 -3.36 -6.33
N GLU A 186 -6.36 -3.83 -7.34
CA GLU A 186 -5.80 -4.46 -8.55
C GLU A 186 -5.11 -3.45 -9.47
N GLY A 187 -3.78 -3.41 -9.47
CA GLY A 187 -2.97 -2.36 -10.10
C GLY A 187 -2.02 -1.67 -9.11
N ILE A 188 -2.21 -1.89 -7.81
CA ILE A 188 -1.18 -1.64 -6.77
C ILE A 188 -0.32 -2.90 -6.58
N LYS A 189 -0.84 -4.08 -6.94
CA LYS A 189 -0.09 -5.34 -6.94
C LYS A 189 0.93 -5.32 -8.08
N SER A 190 2.17 -5.05 -7.70
CA SER A 190 3.34 -5.25 -8.56
C SER A 190 3.43 -6.72 -9.00
N SER A 191 3.69 -6.96 -10.27
CA SER A 191 4.07 -8.29 -10.77
C SER A 191 5.53 -8.63 -10.46
N LEU A 192 6.31 -7.67 -9.98
CA LEU A 192 7.61 -7.94 -9.39
C LEU A 192 7.38 -8.78 -8.11
N SER A 193 7.84 -10.00 -8.13
CA SER A 193 7.63 -10.99 -7.05
C SER A 193 8.91 -11.27 -6.28
N GLY A 194 10.07 -10.88 -6.80
CA GLY A 194 11.34 -11.07 -6.13
C GLY A 194 12.52 -10.47 -6.87
N ILE A 195 13.66 -10.48 -6.20
CA ILE A 195 14.98 -10.22 -6.78
C ILE A 195 15.96 -11.26 -6.22
N THR A 196 16.86 -11.75 -7.06
CA THR A 196 17.93 -12.68 -6.67
C THR A 196 19.26 -12.16 -7.17
N LEU A 197 20.34 -12.42 -6.43
CA LEU A 197 21.70 -12.08 -6.86
C LEU A 197 22.42 -13.29 -7.44
N SER A 198 23.23 -13.05 -8.47
CA SER A 198 24.02 -14.10 -9.12
C SER A 198 25.09 -14.72 -8.20
N ASN A 199 25.70 -13.91 -7.33
CA ASN A 199 26.90 -14.27 -6.58
C ASN A 199 26.92 -13.66 -5.17
N GLU A 200 27.85 -14.16 -4.36
CA GLU A 200 28.23 -13.63 -3.05
C GLU A 200 29.60 -12.93 -3.13
N ILE A 201 29.95 -12.11 -2.11
CA ILE A 201 31.21 -11.37 -2.07
C ILE A 201 32.37 -12.35 -1.83
N ARG A 202 33.41 -12.28 -2.67
CA ARG A 202 34.62 -13.07 -2.50
C ARG A 202 35.45 -12.59 -1.30
N ALA A 203 36.18 -13.50 -0.66
CA ALA A 203 37.05 -13.19 0.48
C ALA A 203 38.20 -12.20 0.14
N ASP A 204 38.54 -12.07 -1.14
CA ASP A 204 39.61 -11.21 -1.66
C ASP A 204 39.09 -9.99 -2.44
N ALA A 205 37.79 -9.70 -2.36
CA ALA A 205 37.16 -8.62 -3.11
C ALA A 205 37.66 -7.23 -2.68
N LYS A 206 37.73 -6.32 -3.64
CA LYS A 206 38.22 -4.94 -3.50
C LYS A 206 37.16 -3.94 -3.97
N PRO A 207 37.23 -2.67 -3.53
CA PRO A 207 36.43 -1.60 -4.13
C PRO A 207 36.54 -1.60 -5.66
N GLY A 208 35.39 -1.47 -6.32
CA GLY A 208 35.23 -1.57 -7.77
C GLY A 208 34.91 -2.98 -8.28
N ASP A 209 35.09 -4.04 -7.48
CA ASP A 209 34.77 -5.40 -7.91
C ASP A 209 33.25 -5.60 -8.01
N THR A 210 32.80 -6.25 -9.09
CA THR A 210 31.43 -6.73 -9.22
C THR A 210 31.20 -7.92 -8.29
N VAL A 211 30.18 -7.82 -7.44
CA VAL A 211 29.85 -8.85 -6.43
C VAL A 211 28.58 -9.62 -6.74
N GLY A 212 27.80 -9.19 -7.72
CA GLY A 212 26.65 -9.94 -8.22
C GLY A 212 25.84 -9.13 -9.22
N SER A 213 25.03 -9.83 -10.00
CA SER A 213 24.05 -9.26 -10.93
C SER A 213 22.66 -9.52 -10.39
N CYS A 214 21.81 -8.51 -10.44
CA CYS A 214 20.43 -8.58 -10.01
C CYS A 214 19.55 -9.25 -11.07
N PHE A 215 18.87 -10.32 -10.68
CA PHE A 215 17.83 -10.98 -11.48
C PHE A 215 16.47 -10.66 -10.88
N ILE A 216 15.64 -9.94 -11.64
CA ILE A 216 14.29 -9.58 -11.25
C ILE A 216 13.34 -10.71 -11.61
N VAL A 217 12.50 -11.11 -10.67
CA VAL A 217 11.44 -12.10 -10.89
C VAL A 217 10.14 -11.34 -11.09
N ASN A 218 9.59 -11.46 -12.30
CA ASN A 218 8.31 -10.87 -12.66
C ASN A 218 7.32 -11.98 -13.03
N SER A 219 6.22 -12.07 -12.29
CA SER A 219 5.22 -13.15 -12.45
C SER A 219 4.47 -13.09 -13.78
N ASP A 220 4.46 -11.93 -14.44
CA ASP A 220 3.73 -11.75 -15.70
C ASP A 220 4.56 -12.19 -16.91
N ILE A 221 5.87 -12.33 -16.76
CA ILE A 221 6.78 -12.72 -17.83
C ILE A 221 6.73 -14.24 -18.03
N LYS A 222 6.09 -14.66 -19.11
CA LYS A 222 5.97 -16.08 -19.51
C LYS A 222 7.08 -16.53 -20.46
N ASN A 223 7.81 -15.58 -21.06
CA ASN A 223 8.85 -15.83 -22.03
C ASN A 223 10.16 -15.12 -21.61
N LEU A 224 11.21 -15.90 -21.36
CA LEU A 224 12.51 -15.38 -20.92
C LEU A 224 13.23 -14.54 -22.00
N TYR A 225 12.80 -14.60 -23.25
CA TYR A 225 13.36 -13.80 -24.35
C TYR A 225 12.73 -12.40 -24.46
N GLU A 226 11.65 -12.14 -23.73
CA GLU A 226 10.94 -10.85 -23.70
C GLU A 226 11.04 -10.24 -22.30
N GLN A 227 12.27 -10.06 -21.81
CA GLN A 227 12.49 -9.37 -20.54
C GLN A 227 12.29 -7.86 -20.73
N PRO A 228 11.38 -7.22 -19.99
CA PRO A 228 11.23 -5.78 -20.04
C PRO A 228 12.45 -5.10 -19.41
N GLU A 229 12.63 -3.83 -19.73
CA GLU A 229 13.64 -3.01 -19.09
C GLU A 229 13.17 -2.60 -17.69
N TYR A 230 13.96 -2.93 -16.68
CA TYR A 230 13.71 -2.56 -15.28
C TYR A 230 14.61 -1.39 -14.88
N ILE A 231 14.07 -0.42 -14.16
CA ILE A 231 14.88 0.61 -13.51
C ILE A 231 15.23 0.09 -12.12
N VAL A 232 16.51 -0.19 -11.89
CA VAL A 232 17.01 -0.66 -10.59
C VAL A 232 17.83 0.45 -9.93
N SER A 233 17.54 0.72 -8.67
CA SER A 233 18.33 1.63 -7.84
C SER A 233 18.58 1.04 -6.46
N LEU A 234 19.60 1.57 -5.78
CA LEU A 234 20.04 1.12 -4.47
C LEU A 234 19.72 2.20 -3.43
N ASP A 235 19.03 1.82 -2.36
CA ASP A 235 18.84 2.69 -1.20
C ASP A 235 20.14 2.73 -0.38
N LYS A 236 20.95 3.75 -0.66
CA LYS A 236 22.23 4.02 0.02
C LYS A 236 22.09 4.26 1.52
N THR A 237 20.90 4.53 2.02
CA THR A 237 20.66 4.86 3.44
C THR A 237 20.24 3.65 4.28
N PHE A 238 19.93 2.53 3.64
CA PHE A 238 19.46 1.33 4.31
C PHE A 238 20.58 0.31 4.52
N GLY A 239 20.76 -0.14 5.77
CA GLY A 239 21.72 -1.19 6.10
C GLY A 239 23.14 -0.84 5.67
N ASN A 240 23.74 -1.71 4.84
CA ASN A 240 25.05 -1.53 4.24
C ASN A 240 24.98 -0.97 2.80
N GLY A 241 23.87 -0.33 2.41
CA GLY A 241 23.66 0.15 1.04
C GLY A 241 24.74 1.12 0.56
N ASP A 242 25.34 1.91 1.44
CA ASP A 242 26.42 2.84 1.08
C ASP A 242 27.74 2.14 0.71
N MET A 243 27.89 0.85 1.04
CA MET A 243 29.05 0.03 0.70
C MET A 243 29.03 -0.50 -0.73
N PHE A 244 27.93 -0.31 -1.48
CA PHE A 244 27.79 -0.85 -2.84
C PHE A 244 27.37 0.22 -3.83
N ASP A 245 27.78 0.11 -5.08
CA ASP A 245 27.30 0.90 -6.22
C ASP A 245 26.53 0.02 -7.20
N LEU A 246 25.72 0.62 -8.07
CA LEU A 246 25.00 -0.06 -9.14
C LEU A 246 25.46 0.44 -10.51
N ASN A 247 25.72 -0.49 -11.42
CA ASN A 247 25.91 -0.22 -12.84
C ASN A 247 24.92 -1.09 -13.63
N GLY A 248 23.79 -0.51 -14.06
CA GLY A 248 22.66 -1.28 -14.55
C GLY A 248 22.13 -2.21 -13.48
N THR A 249 22.18 -3.52 -13.72
CA THR A 249 21.80 -4.57 -12.76
C THR A 249 22.98 -5.12 -11.95
N ASP A 250 24.21 -4.72 -12.26
CA ASP A 250 25.40 -5.22 -11.58
C ASP A 250 25.69 -4.39 -10.33
N LEU A 251 25.93 -5.10 -9.24
CA LEU A 251 26.28 -4.53 -7.95
C LEU A 251 27.80 -4.57 -7.78
N LEU A 252 28.39 -3.44 -7.45
CA LEU A 252 29.83 -3.25 -7.27
C LEU A 252 30.13 -2.89 -5.82
N LEU A 253 31.31 -3.27 -5.32
CA LEU A 253 31.81 -2.73 -4.06
C LEU A 253 32.20 -1.27 -4.23
N SER A 254 31.74 -0.41 -3.33
CA SER A 254 32.19 0.98 -3.26
C SER A 254 33.54 1.09 -2.51
N ASP A 255 34.11 2.28 -2.51
CA ASP A 255 35.27 2.67 -1.70
C ASP A 255 35.02 2.60 -0.19
N LYS A 256 33.75 2.56 0.24
CA LYS A 256 33.35 2.41 1.63
C LYS A 256 33.25 0.95 2.10
N TYR A 257 33.59 -0.02 1.26
CA TYR A 257 33.52 -1.43 1.63
C TYR A 257 34.43 -1.75 2.83
N ILE A 258 33.86 -2.36 3.87
CA ILE A 258 34.58 -2.77 5.08
C ILE A 258 34.64 -4.30 5.12
N THR A 259 35.85 -4.85 5.15
CA THR A 259 36.11 -6.28 5.29
C THR A 259 35.86 -6.77 6.72
N GLY A 260 35.46 -8.04 6.88
CA GLY A 260 35.33 -8.70 8.20
C GLY A 260 33.90 -8.89 8.68
N GLN A 261 32.90 -8.34 7.98
CA GLN A 261 31.50 -8.71 8.16
C GLN A 261 31.15 -9.88 7.23
N ASN A 262 30.25 -10.76 7.69
CA ASN A 262 29.82 -11.94 6.93
C ASN A 262 28.50 -11.73 6.16
N SER A 263 27.83 -10.60 6.38
CA SER A 263 26.46 -10.34 5.95
C SER A 263 26.24 -8.83 5.82
N TYR A 264 25.67 -8.42 4.70
CA TYR A 264 25.46 -7.02 4.32
C TYR A 264 24.01 -6.87 3.83
N PRO A 265 23.07 -6.52 4.72
CA PRO A 265 21.71 -6.15 4.31
C PRO A 265 21.75 -4.93 3.38
N VAL A 266 21.05 -5.02 2.25
CA VAL A 266 20.86 -3.92 1.31
C VAL A 266 19.41 -3.89 0.83
N ARG A 267 18.95 -2.73 0.38
CA ARG A 267 17.62 -2.55 -0.20
C ARG A 267 17.72 -2.06 -1.62
N LEU A 268 17.14 -2.81 -2.53
CA LEU A 268 16.99 -2.44 -3.93
C LEU A 268 15.57 -1.92 -4.17
N LEU A 269 15.47 -0.90 -5.02
CA LEU A 269 14.22 -0.35 -5.52
C LEU A 269 14.15 -0.72 -7.01
N VAL A 270 13.12 -1.48 -7.38
CA VAL A 270 12.91 -1.89 -8.77
C VAL A 270 11.62 -1.24 -9.26
N SER A 271 11.72 -0.48 -10.34
CA SER A 271 10.57 0.14 -11.01
C SER A 271 10.25 -0.57 -12.31
N TYR A 272 8.98 -0.92 -12.47
CA TYR A 272 8.40 -1.50 -13.69
C TYR A 272 6.95 -1.04 -13.81
N ASP A 273 6.54 -0.66 -15.02
CA ASP A 273 5.16 -0.22 -15.32
C ASP A 273 4.63 0.85 -14.34
N GLY A 274 5.48 1.82 -13.99
CA GLY A 274 5.15 2.91 -13.07
C GLY A 274 5.05 2.53 -11.59
N ILE A 275 5.25 1.26 -11.24
CA ILE A 275 5.25 0.76 -9.86
C ILE A 275 6.70 0.56 -9.41
N THR A 276 7.03 1.08 -8.22
CA THR A 276 8.34 0.84 -7.58
C THR A 276 8.17 -0.04 -6.36
N GLN A 277 8.85 -1.18 -6.35
CA GLN A 277 8.85 -2.10 -5.22
C GLN A 277 10.21 -2.16 -4.53
N LYS A 278 10.17 -2.36 -3.21
CA LYS A 278 11.34 -2.47 -2.35
C LYS A 278 11.66 -3.95 -2.12
N PHE A 279 12.93 -4.31 -2.27
CA PHE A 279 13.43 -5.63 -1.99
C PHE A 279 14.61 -5.56 -1.03
N ASP A 280 14.41 -6.14 0.15
CA ASP A 280 15.46 -6.26 1.16
C ASP A 280 16.16 -7.60 0.95
N ILE A 281 17.45 -7.54 0.65
CA ILE A 281 18.27 -8.73 0.43
C ILE A 281 19.50 -8.67 1.32
N THR A 282 20.11 -9.83 1.53
CA THR A 282 21.33 -9.95 2.33
C THR A 282 22.42 -10.54 1.47
N ILE A 283 23.49 -9.78 1.28
CA ILE A 283 24.70 -10.23 0.57
C ILE A 283 25.63 -10.86 1.60
N ARG A 284 26.23 -12.00 1.29
CA ARG A 284 27.17 -12.68 2.20
C ARG A 284 28.57 -12.67 1.62
N THR A 285 29.57 -12.82 2.50
CA THR A 285 30.95 -13.11 2.07
C THR A 285 31.22 -14.60 2.13
N LEU A 286 31.79 -15.13 1.06
CA LEU A 286 32.29 -16.49 0.99
C LEU A 286 33.52 -16.65 1.88
N SER A 287 33.63 -17.79 2.56
CA SER A 287 34.89 -18.16 3.20
C SER A 287 36.00 -18.42 2.16
N LYS A 288 37.27 -18.30 2.56
CA LYS A 288 38.43 -18.60 1.68
C LYS A 288 38.39 -20.02 1.10
N SER A 289 37.77 -20.98 1.79
CA SER A 289 37.61 -22.36 1.30
C SER A 289 36.47 -22.54 0.30
N GLN A 290 35.46 -21.66 0.34
CA GLN A 290 34.31 -21.67 -0.59
C GLN A 290 34.64 -20.94 -1.90
N SER A 291 35.33 -19.80 -1.82
CA SER A 291 35.77 -19.02 -3.00
C SER A 291 36.66 -19.83 -3.95
N GLY A 292 37.54 -20.70 -3.44
CA GLY A 292 38.40 -21.56 -4.26
C GLY A 292 37.68 -22.67 -5.04
N LYS A 293 36.38 -22.91 -4.80
CA LYS A 293 35.58 -23.93 -5.49
C LYS A 293 34.56 -23.37 -6.49
N GLN A 294 34.38 -22.05 -6.52
CA GLN A 294 33.35 -21.38 -7.30
C GLN A 294 33.99 -20.59 -8.45
N LEU A 295 34.62 -21.30 -9.39
CA LEU A 295 34.90 -20.78 -10.73
C LEU A 295 33.62 -20.99 -11.54
N TYR A 296 32.66 -20.07 -11.44
CA TYR A 296 31.65 -19.99 -12.50
C TYR A 296 32.37 -19.46 -13.75
N PRO A 297 32.31 -20.17 -14.90
CA PRO A 297 32.68 -19.52 -16.14
C PRO A 297 31.80 -18.29 -16.29
N SER A 298 32.38 -17.16 -16.69
CA SER A 298 31.63 -15.96 -17.05
C SER A 298 30.70 -16.33 -18.20
N LEU A 299 29.44 -16.68 -17.92
CA LEU A 299 28.45 -16.92 -18.95
C LEU A 299 28.09 -15.57 -19.55
N LYS A 300 28.80 -15.19 -20.61
CA LYS A 300 28.30 -14.16 -21.52
C LYS A 300 27.11 -14.77 -22.25
N LEU A 301 25.94 -14.14 -22.13
CA LEU A 301 24.72 -14.60 -22.79
C LEU A 301 24.89 -14.73 -24.32
N SER A 302 25.82 -13.96 -24.91
CA SER A 302 26.21 -14.04 -26.32
C SER A 302 26.94 -15.34 -26.72
N GLU A 303 27.52 -16.08 -25.77
CA GLU A 303 28.26 -17.33 -26.03
C GLU A 303 27.36 -18.57 -26.01
N LEU A 304 26.15 -18.47 -25.42
CA LEU A 304 25.15 -19.55 -25.43
C LEU A 304 24.39 -19.67 -26.77
N ALA A 305 24.52 -18.68 -27.67
CA ALA A 305 23.69 -18.57 -28.87
C ALA A 305 24.28 -19.21 -30.15
N VAL A 306 25.51 -19.76 -30.14
CA VAL A 306 26.20 -20.04 -31.42
C VAL A 306 26.17 -21.50 -31.90
N ASN A 307 25.85 -22.52 -31.09
CA ASN A 307 25.93 -23.92 -31.59
C ASN A 307 24.83 -24.85 -31.08
N ALA A 308 23.56 -24.43 -31.17
CA ALA A 308 22.43 -25.35 -31.01
C ALA A 308 21.78 -25.62 -32.38
N GLU A 309 22.43 -26.42 -33.22
CA GLU A 309 21.72 -27.11 -34.31
C GLU A 309 20.85 -28.19 -33.67
N PHE A 310 19.57 -27.88 -33.46
CA PHE A 310 18.59 -28.88 -33.09
C PHE A 310 18.29 -29.76 -34.32
N PRO A 311 18.33 -31.11 -34.21
CA PRO A 311 17.89 -31.97 -35.30
C PRO A 311 16.39 -31.79 -35.54
N PRO A 312 15.90 -31.92 -36.78
CA PRO A 312 14.51 -31.64 -37.10
C PRO A 312 13.57 -32.62 -36.40
N GLU A 313 12.52 -32.05 -35.82
CA GLU A 313 11.52 -32.70 -35.00
C GLU A 313 10.67 -33.67 -35.83
N LYS A 314 10.66 -34.97 -35.47
CA LYS A 314 9.71 -35.94 -36.02
C LYS A 314 8.37 -35.79 -35.29
N GLN A 315 7.35 -35.32 -36.00
CA GLN A 315 5.97 -35.34 -35.52
C GLN A 315 5.51 -36.78 -35.24
N LYS A 316 4.95 -37.03 -34.05
CA LYS A 316 4.20 -38.25 -33.73
C LYS A 316 2.77 -37.89 -33.34
N GLU A 317 1.83 -38.59 -33.96
CA GLU A 317 0.38 -38.49 -33.80
C GLU A 317 -0.13 -38.90 -32.40
N PRO A 318 -1.37 -38.49 -32.03
CA PRO A 318 -1.86 -38.53 -30.67
C PRO A 318 -2.66 -39.81 -30.36
N SER A 319 -2.18 -40.64 -29.45
CA SER A 319 -3.04 -41.56 -28.69
C SER A 319 -2.37 -42.01 -27.39
N ASP A 320 -3.18 -42.01 -26.33
CA ASP A 320 -2.95 -42.56 -24.98
C ASP A 320 -2.32 -41.61 -23.93
N ILE A 321 -3.10 -40.58 -23.54
CA ILE A 321 -2.93 -39.93 -22.22
C ILE A 321 -3.74 -40.73 -21.20
N ASN A 322 -3.05 -41.57 -20.42
CA ASN A 322 -3.51 -42.01 -19.10
C ASN A 322 -2.70 -41.25 -18.05
N PHE A 323 -3.41 -40.64 -17.10
CA PHE A 323 -2.90 -39.86 -15.97
C PHE A 323 -1.80 -40.61 -15.20
N ILE A 324 -0.60 -40.01 -15.09
CA ILE A 324 0.29 -39.86 -13.91
C ILE A 324 1.59 -39.23 -14.42
N ALA A 325 1.77 -37.92 -14.22
CA ALA A 325 3.05 -37.22 -14.06
C ALA A 325 2.83 -35.69 -14.10
N VAL A 326 2.07 -35.15 -13.14
CA VAL A 326 2.16 -33.74 -12.78
C VAL A 326 2.63 -33.71 -11.33
N GLY A 327 3.88 -33.29 -11.12
CA GLY A 327 4.43 -33.06 -9.79
C GLY A 327 5.85 -33.57 -9.58
N ALA A 328 6.84 -32.94 -10.23
CA ALA A 328 8.22 -32.82 -9.72
C ALA A 328 9.12 -32.06 -10.73
N ALA A 329 9.04 -30.73 -10.74
CA ALA A 329 10.18 -29.87 -11.10
C ALA A 329 10.14 -28.52 -10.36
N VAL A 330 9.45 -28.49 -9.22
CA VAL A 330 9.53 -27.44 -8.19
C VAL A 330 10.16 -28.09 -6.97
N ALA A 331 11.49 -28.27 -6.99
CA ALA A 331 12.32 -28.62 -5.83
C ALA A 331 13.79 -28.72 -6.24
N ALA A 332 14.47 -27.60 -6.49
CA ALA A 332 15.93 -27.58 -6.65
C ALA A 332 16.66 -26.46 -5.90
N SER A 333 15.98 -25.68 -5.07
CA SER A 333 16.63 -24.51 -4.44
C SER A 333 16.09 -24.14 -3.05
N ALA A 334 15.79 -25.13 -2.22
CA ALA A 334 15.56 -24.89 -0.78
C ALA A 334 15.90 -26.13 0.07
N ALA A 335 17.19 -26.45 0.24
CA ALA A 335 17.72 -27.16 1.42
C ALA A 335 19.25 -27.34 1.32
N ILE A 336 20.01 -26.26 1.42
CA ILE A 336 21.40 -26.36 1.91
C ILE A 336 21.45 -25.58 3.22
N LEU A 337 21.21 -26.31 4.31
CA LEU A 337 21.67 -26.16 5.70
C LEU A 337 20.56 -26.35 6.73
N GLY A 338 20.33 -27.62 7.07
CA GLY A 338 19.71 -28.03 8.33
C GLY A 338 20.60 -29.06 9.02
N ALA A 339 21.53 -28.57 9.83
CA ALA A 339 22.18 -29.23 10.96
C ALA A 339 22.83 -30.63 10.76
N THR A 340 24.15 -30.62 10.94
CA THR A 340 24.88 -31.61 11.74
C THR A 340 24.06 -32.09 12.94
N ALA A 341 23.60 -33.35 12.92
CA ALA A 341 23.37 -34.15 14.11
C ALA A 341 23.50 -35.65 13.76
N ALA A 342 24.35 -36.34 14.52
CA ALA A 342 24.48 -37.79 14.62
C ALA A 342 25.19 -38.57 13.50
N ILE A 343 26.49 -38.27 13.31
CA ILE A 343 27.47 -39.37 13.22
C ILE A 343 27.61 -39.94 14.64
N LEU A 344 26.92 -41.05 14.94
CA LEU A 344 27.32 -42.04 15.96
C LEU A 344 26.30 -43.21 15.97
N SER A 345 26.50 -44.18 15.10
CA SER A 345 26.61 -45.62 15.45
C SER A 345 26.30 -46.51 14.25
N LYS A 346 27.32 -46.73 13.42
CA LYS A 346 27.46 -48.03 12.77
C LYS A 346 28.01 -48.99 13.82
N LYS A 347 27.20 -49.92 14.34
CA LYS A 347 27.71 -51.24 14.73
C LYS A 347 26.60 -52.30 14.71
N ARG A 348 26.73 -53.18 13.70
CA ARG A 348 26.44 -54.62 13.69
C ARG A 348 24.96 -55.03 13.70
N LYS A 349 24.47 -55.56 12.57
CA LYS A 349 24.45 -57.01 12.25
C LYS A 349 23.63 -57.83 13.26
N LYS A 350 22.46 -58.31 12.87
CA LYS A 350 22.13 -59.69 12.42
C LYS A 350 20.62 -59.95 12.62
N LYS A 351 19.93 -60.36 11.55
CA LYS A 351 19.23 -61.66 11.36
C LYS A 351 17.88 -61.79 12.10
N GLU A 352 16.79 -61.87 11.32
CA GLU A 352 15.98 -63.09 11.10
C GLU A 352 15.23 -63.52 12.38
N ASN A 353 13.99 -63.08 12.56
CA ASN A 353 12.75 -63.78 12.16
C ASN A 353 11.55 -62.94 12.58
#